data_AF-A0A2G8QWK1-F1
#
_entry.id   AF-A0A2G8QWK1-F1
#
_cell.length_a   1.000
_cell.length_b   1.000
_cell.length_c   1.000
_cell.angle_alpha   90.00
_cell.angle_beta   90.00
_cell.angle_gamma   90.00
#
_symmetry.space_group_name_H-M   'P 1'
#
loop_
_entity.id
_entity.type
_entity.pdbx_description
1 polymer ?
#
loop_
_entity_poly.entity_id
_entity_poly.type
_entity_poly.pdbx_seq_one_letter_code
_entity_poly.pdbx_strand_id
1 'polypeptide(L)' 'MPDVTIMFWRDIPAQVIVGRCRSGAKVQLPERFEQAIDRATMRTGAAGTGD' A
#
# COMPACT_ATOMS: atom_id res chain seq x y z
N MET A 1 -12.88 18.25 7.14
CA MET A 1 -12.71 16.83 6.78
C MET A 1 -11.30 16.41 7.13
N PRO A 2 -11.06 15.19 7.65
CA PRO A 2 -9.71 14.70 7.90
C PRO A 2 -8.95 14.51 6.59
N ASP A 3 -7.68 14.93 6.54
CA ASP A 3 -6.77 14.59 5.44
C ASP A 3 -6.55 13.08 5.41
N VAL A 4 -7.02 12.40 4.37
CA VAL A 4 -6.77 10.96 4.19
C VAL A 4 -5.77 10.78 3.06
N THR A 5 -4.61 10.23 3.39
CA THR A 5 -3.58 9.83 2.42
C THR A 5 -3.57 8.31 2.34
N ILE A 6 -3.88 7.77 1.17
CA ILE A 6 -3.80 6.33 0.90
C ILE A 6 -2.57 6.08 0.05
N MET A 7 -1.68 5.21 0.53
CA MET A 7 -0.51 4.78 -0.21
C MET A 7 -0.89 3.56 -1.07
N PHE A 8 -0.79 3.71 -2.38
CA PHE A 8 -1.09 2.66 -3.35
C PHE A 8 0.19 2.07 -3.95
N TRP A 9 0.19 0.77 -4.15
CA TRP A 9 1.21 0.02 -4.86
C TRP A 9 0.58 -0.61 -6.11
N ARG A 10 0.83 0.00 -7.28
CA ARG A 10 0.08 -0.21 -8.54
C ARG A 10 -1.43 -0.02 -8.36
N ASP A 11 -2.13 -1.08 -7.96
CA ASP A 11 -3.58 -1.12 -7.74
C ASP A 11 -3.95 -1.56 -6.31
N ILE A 12 -2.96 -1.88 -5.48
CA ILE A 12 -3.17 -2.44 -4.15
C ILE A 12 -2.83 -1.39 -3.08
N PRO A 13 -3.76 -0.97 -2.23
CA PRO A 13 -3.44 -0.08 -1.13
C PRO A 13 -2.55 -0.81 -0.11
N ALA A 14 -1.47 -0.17 0.30
CA ALA A 14 -0.50 -0.71 1.26
C ALA A 14 -0.67 -0.13 2.66
N GLN A 15 -0.95 1.17 2.75
CA GLN A 15 -1.14 1.84 4.03
C GLN A 15 -2.14 2.99 3.91
N VAL A 16 -2.94 3.19 4.97
CA VAL A 16 -3.85 4.34 5.08
C VAL A 16 -3.37 5.23 6.21
N ILE A 17 -3.22 6.51 5.91
CA ILE A 17 -2.79 7.54 6.83
C ILE A 17 -3.91 8.57 6.92
N VAL A 18 -4.46 8.76 8.11
CA VAL A 18 -5.54 9.71 8.36
C VAL A 18 -5.04 10.78 9.32
N GLY A 19 -5.18 12.04 8.93
CA GLY A 19 -4.72 13.19 9.69
C GLY A 19 -3.26 13.55 9.43
N ARG A 20 -2.86 14.71 9.94
CA ARG A 20 -1.53 15.29 9.74
C ARG A 20 -0.83 15.45 11.09
N CYS A 21 0.45 15.10 11.15
CA CYS A 21 1.29 15.26 12.34
C CYS A 21 0.86 14.36 13.53
N ARG A 22 0.94 14.85 14.76
CA ARG A 22 0.85 14.08 16.02
C ARG A 22 -0.50 13.38 16.26
N SER A 23 -1.58 13.87 15.66
CA SER A 23 -2.91 13.23 15.71
C SER A 23 -3.20 12.33 14.52
N GLY A 24 -2.20 12.07 13.68
CA GLY A 24 -2.36 11.19 12.52
C GLY A 24 -2.47 9.72 12.93
N ALA A 25 -3.55 9.07 12.55
CA ALA A 25 -3.71 7.62 12.65
C ALA A 25 -3.10 6.96 11.40
N LYS A 26 -2.10 6.10 11.58
CA LYS A 26 -1.55 5.27 10.52
C LYS A 26 -1.99 3.84 10.75
N VAL A 27 -2.74 3.29 9.80
CA VAL A 27 -3.23 1.91 9.87
C VAL A 27 -2.64 1.13 8.72
N GLN A 28 -1.89 0.07 9.04
CA GLN A 28 -1.50 -0.94 8.07
C GLN A 28 -2.72 -1.77 7.70
N LEU A 29 -2.85 -2.06 6.41
CA LEU A 29 -3.94 -2.90 5.95
C LEU A 29 -3.75 -4.35 6.42
N PRO A 30 -4.87 -5.08 6.62
CA PRO A 30 -4.83 -6.47 7.09
C PRO A 30 -4.14 -7.39 6.08
N GLU A 31 -3.64 -8.53 6.58
CA GLU A 31 -2.81 -9.53 5.88
C GLU A 31 -3.22 -9.85 4.43
N ARG A 32 -4.52 -9.83 4.11
CA ARG A 32 -5.02 -10.02 2.73
C ARG A 32 -4.38 -9.06 1.71
N PHE A 33 -4.09 -7.82 2.12
CA PHE A 33 -3.43 -6.83 1.28
C PHE A 33 -1.94 -7.09 1.19
N GLU A 34 -1.30 -7.51 2.28
CA GLU A 34 0.10 -7.93 2.26
C GLU A 34 0.30 -9.13 1.34
N GLN A 35 -0.58 -10.14 1.40
CA GLN A 35 -0.55 -11.27 0.46
C GLN A 35 -0.79 -10.85 -1.00
N ALA A 36 -1.64 -9.85 -1.23
CA ALA A 36 -1.85 -9.32 -2.58
C ALA A 36 -0.60 -8.60 -3.10
N ILE A 37 0.04 -7.78 -2.26
CA ILE A 37 1.32 -7.12 -2.57
C ILE A 37 2.39 -8.17 -2.83
N ASP A 38 2.52 -9.17 -1.95
CA ASP A 38 3.48 -10.27 -2.05
C ASP A 38 3.31 -11.06 -3.36
N ARG A 39 2.08 -11.41 -3.74
CA ARG A 39 1.81 -12.04 -5.05
C ARG A 39 2.18 -11.14 -6.21
N ALA A 40 1.92 -9.84 -6.09
CA ALA A 40 2.21 -8.88 -7.15
C ALA A 40 3.71 -8.55 -7.26
N THR A 41 4.47 -8.54 -6.15
CA THR A 41 5.94 -8.48 -6.15
C THR A 41 6.55 -9.77 -6.66
N MET A 42 6.06 -10.95 -6.26
CA MET A 42 6.53 -12.23 -6.80
C MET A 42 6.33 -12.32 -8.32
N ARG A 43 5.17 -11.88 -8.82
CA ARG A 43 4.87 -11.85 -10.27
C ARG A 43 5.67 -10.79 -11.02
N THR A 44 5.98 -9.66 -10.38
CA THR A 44 6.71 -8.53 -11.00
C THR A 44 8.23 -8.72 -10.94
N GLY A 45 8.75 -9.35 -9.87
CA GLY A 45 10.16 -9.69 -9.76
C GLY A 45 10.60 -10.69 -10.84
N ALA A 46 9.68 -11.49 -11.36
CA ALA A 46 9.91 -12.35 -12.53
C ALA A 46 9.72 -11.62 -13.88
N ALA A 47 9.12 -10.42 -13.90
CA ALA A 47 8.82 -9.65 -15.11
C ALA A 47 9.63 -8.34 -15.20
N GLY A 48 10.78 -8.28 -14.53
CA GLY A 48 11.79 -7.23 -14.69
C GLY A 48 12.67 -7.47 -15.91
N THR A 49 12.08 -7.56 -17.10
CA THR A 49 12.79 -7.40 -18.37
C THR A 49 11.85 -6.71 -19.33
N GLY A 50 12.11 -5.44 -19.62
CA GLY A 50 11.51 -4.73 -20.75
C GLY A 50 11.01 -3.34 -20.42
N ASP A 51 11.78 -2.37 -20.93
CA ASP A 51 11.51 -0.94 -21.20
C ASP A 51 11.58 0.05 -20.01
#